data_AF-A0A8T0EEG8-F1
#
_entry.id   AF-A0A8T0EEG8-F1
#
_cell.length_a   1.000
_cell.length_b   1.000
_cell.length_c   1.000
_cell.angle_alpha   90.00
_cell.angle_beta   90.00
_cell.angle_gamma   90.00
#
_symmetry.space_group_name_H-M   'P 1'
#
loop_
_entity.id
_entity.type
_entity.pdbx_description
1 polymer ?
#
loop_
_entity_poly.entity_id
_entity_poly.type
_entity_poly.pdbx_seq_one_letter_code
_entity_poly.pdbx_strand_id
1 'polypeptide(L)'
;MNNLFVINEDYGPTFSGSQDSSYIDITVAGTDVLGDVSYWCLPEYESLSDHNAIEFEVTAIINSSIRLNNFLYFNVKKANWDRFDSFRKQPFVDLSNRIYSSADVDTLISVIENFQDVVLFLLLKPQCLLKR
;
A
#
# COMPACT_ATOMS: atom_id res chain seq x y z
N MET A 1 10.98 -19.32 -2.97
CA MET A 1 12.07 -18.38 -2.62
C MET A 1 11.46 -16.99 -2.66
N ASN A 2 11.60 -16.20 -1.60
CA ASN A 2 11.08 -14.84 -1.57
C ASN A 2 12.14 -13.93 -2.19
N ASN A 3 11.88 -13.41 -3.40
CA ASN A 3 12.85 -12.59 -4.13
C ASN A 3 12.75 -11.12 -3.70
N LEU A 4 13.18 -10.83 -2.47
CA LEU A 4 13.30 -9.48 -1.92
C LEU A 4 14.77 -9.04 -1.92
N PHE A 5 15.00 -7.79 -2.32
CA PHE A 5 16.31 -7.16 -2.39
C PHE A 5 16.33 -5.93 -1.50
N VAL A 6 17.38 -5.76 -0.69
CA VAL A 6 17.61 -4.54 0.08
C VAL A 6 18.13 -3.47 -0.88
N ILE A 7 17.50 -2.30 -0.86
CA ILE A 7 17.83 -1.19 -1.77
C ILE A 7 18.34 0.06 -1.05
N ASN A 8 18.59 -0.04 0.27
CA ASN A 8 19.26 1.03 1.00
C ASN A 8 20.60 1.36 0.34
N GLU A 9 20.89 2.65 0.19
CA GLU A 9 22.19 3.16 -0.25
C GLU A 9 22.93 3.81 0.94
N ASP A 10 24.22 4.09 0.77
CA ASP A 10 25.07 4.63 1.83
C ASP A 10 24.94 6.15 1.95
N TYR A 11 23.79 6.61 2.47
CA TYR A 11 23.50 8.04 2.73
C TYR A 11 23.59 8.43 4.20
N GLY A 12 24.02 7.52 5.08
CA GLY A 12 24.12 7.74 6.52
C GLY A 12 23.04 7.03 7.35
N PRO A 13 23.04 7.24 8.67
CA PRO A 13 22.17 6.52 9.60
C PRO A 13 20.71 6.92 9.40
N THR A 14 19.78 5.96 9.45
CA THR A 14 18.34 6.24 9.34
C THR A 14 17.74 6.71 10.68
N PHE A 15 18.48 6.55 11.77
CA PHE A 15 18.14 7.02 13.09
C PHE A 15 19.32 7.79 13.69
N SER A 16 19.06 8.99 14.19
CA SER A 16 20.02 9.89 14.83
C SER A 16 19.43 10.40 16.15
N GLY A 17 19.75 9.71 17.25
CA GLY A 17 19.37 10.13 18.59
C GLY A 17 20.42 11.03 19.24
N SER A 18 20.11 11.53 20.44
CA SER A 18 21.00 12.40 21.22
C SER A 18 22.36 11.78 21.61
N GLN A 19 22.47 10.45 21.65
CA GLN A 19 23.68 9.74 22.09
C GLN A 19 24.33 8.91 20.97
N ASP A 20 23.54 8.41 20.03
CA ASP A 20 24.00 7.46 19.03
C ASP A 20 23.21 7.57 17.73
N SER A 21 23.80 7.06 16.66
CA SER A 21 23.18 6.95 15.33
C SER A 21 23.23 5.50 14.84
N SER A 22 22.20 5.07 14.10
CA SER A 22 22.07 3.68 13.66
C SER A 22 21.32 3.52 12.34
N TYR A 23 21.53 2.39 11.67
CA TYR A 23 20.94 2.01 10.38
C TYR A 23 19.89 0.93 10.64
N ILE A 24 18.70 1.34 11.08
CA ILE A 24 17.66 0.40 11.55
C ILE A 24 16.45 0.33 10.62
N ASP A 25 16.30 1.29 9.70
CA ASP A 25 15.22 1.31 8.73
C ASP A 25 15.68 0.71 7.40
N ILE A 26 14.95 -0.30 6.93
CA ILE A 26 15.31 -1.06 5.74
C ILE A 26 14.24 -0.84 4.67
N THR A 27 14.68 -0.53 3.45
CA THR A 27 13.84 -0.52 2.26
C THR A 27 14.12 -1.77 1.44
N VAL A 28 13.08 -2.54 1.15
CA VAL A 28 13.16 -3.77 0.36
C VAL A 28 12.25 -3.69 -0.87
N ALA A 29 12.73 -4.22 -2.00
CA ALA A 29 12.00 -4.29 -3.25
C ALA A 29 11.90 -5.74 -3.75
N GLY A 30 10.74 -6.09 -4.30
CA GLY A 30 10.58 -7.34 -5.04
C GLY A 30 11.27 -7.28 -6.41
N THR A 31 11.58 -8.43 -7.00
CA THR A 31 12.22 -8.50 -8.33
C THR A 31 11.45 -7.71 -9.39
N ASP A 32 10.12 -7.73 -9.32
CA ASP A 32 9.25 -7.12 -10.32
C ASP A 32 9.35 -5.60 -10.37
N VAL A 33 9.79 -4.96 -9.29
CA VAL A 33 9.90 -3.50 -9.17
C VAL A 33 11.33 -3.04 -8.92
N LEU A 34 12.30 -3.95 -8.80
CA LEU A 34 13.69 -3.62 -8.46
C LEU A 34 14.32 -2.67 -9.49
N GLY A 35 13.98 -2.83 -10.77
CA GLY A 35 14.45 -1.95 -11.84
C GLY A 35 13.73 -0.61 -11.93
N ASP A 36 12.62 -0.46 -11.21
CA ASP A 36 11.77 0.73 -11.23
C ASP A 36 12.01 1.65 -10.03
N VAL A 37 12.71 1.17 -8.99
CA VAL A 37 13.07 1.99 -7.83
C VAL A 37 14.42 2.67 -8.05
N SER A 38 14.47 3.98 -7.83
CA SER A 38 15.67 4.80 -8.02
C SER A 38 15.74 5.93 -7.00
N TYR A 39 16.90 6.59 -6.93
CA TYR A 39 17.11 7.78 -6.10
C TYR A 39 16.82 7.53 -4.61
N TRP A 40 17.22 6.37 -4.07
CA TRP A 40 17.13 6.14 -2.65
C TRP A 40 18.11 7.07 -1.92
N CYS A 41 17.62 7.88 -0.97
CA CYS A 41 18.46 8.78 -0.20
C CYS A 41 17.86 9.13 1.17
N LEU A 42 18.69 9.75 2.01
CA LEU A 42 18.25 10.50 3.18
C LEU A 42 18.30 12.00 2.83
N PRO A 43 17.15 12.69 2.73
CA PRO A 43 17.13 14.09 2.38
C PRO A 43 17.66 14.95 3.53
N GLU A 44 18.21 16.12 3.21
CA GLU A 44 18.87 17.00 4.19
C GLU A 44 17.91 17.76 5.12
N TYR A 45 16.58 17.63 4.94
CA TYR A 45 15.64 18.30 5.82
C TYR A 45 15.47 17.54 7.13
N GLU A 46 15.35 18.28 8.23
CA GLU A 46 15.11 17.70 9.54
C GLU A 46 13.64 17.30 9.68
N SER A 47 13.43 16.10 10.21
CA SER A 47 12.15 15.69 10.75
C SER A 47 12.09 16.06 12.25
N LEU A 48 10.89 16.20 12.82
CA LEU A 48 10.73 16.36 14.28
C LEU A 48 10.91 15.03 15.05
N SER A 49 11.39 13.98 14.37
CA SER A 49 11.65 12.66 14.92
C SER A 49 13.16 12.39 14.91
N ASP A 50 13.62 11.52 15.82
CA ASP A 50 14.98 10.99 15.80
C ASP A 50 15.25 10.09 14.56
N HIS A 51 14.21 9.72 13.80
CA HIS A 51 14.38 9.05 12.52
C HIS A 51 14.55 10.07 11.38
N ASN A 52 15.57 9.82 10.55
CA ASN A 52 15.78 10.53 9.29
C ASN A 52 14.77 10.02 8.26
N ALA A 53 14.24 10.94 7.45
CA ALA A 53 13.36 10.56 6.36
C ALA A 53 14.10 9.70 5.34
N ILE A 54 13.39 8.80 4.67
CA ILE A 54 13.91 8.04 3.53
C ILE A 54 13.07 8.46 2.33
N GLU A 55 13.73 8.85 1.25
CA GLU A 55 13.10 9.17 -0.03
C GLU A 55 13.61 8.23 -1.10
N PHE A 56 12.72 7.85 -2.01
CA PHE A 56 13.02 7.11 -3.23
C PHE A 56 11.91 7.35 -4.25
N GLU A 57 12.25 7.18 -5.52
CA GLU A 57 11.31 7.29 -6.62
C GLU A 57 10.95 5.90 -7.16
N VAL A 58 9.69 5.73 -7.57
CA VAL A 58 9.21 4.52 -8.25
C VAL A 58 8.71 4.91 -9.63
N THR A 59 9.45 4.51 -10.66
CA THR A 59 9.10 4.78 -12.06
C THR A 59 8.16 3.69 -12.57
N ALA A 60 6.87 3.99 -12.70
CA ALA A 60 5.95 3.07 -13.35
C ALA A 60 6.16 3.11 -14.88
N ILE A 61 6.87 2.14 -15.45
CA ILE A 61 6.84 1.91 -16.90
C ILE A 61 5.44 1.38 -17.25
N ILE A 62 4.57 2.28 -17.69
CA ILE A 62 3.26 1.91 -18.24
C ILE A 62 3.51 1.24 -19.60
N ASN A 63 3.79 -0.06 -19.58
CA ASN A 63 3.62 -0.88 -20.78
C ASN A 63 2.14 -0.81 -21.12
N SER A 64 1.81 -0.17 -22.25
CA SER A 64 0.46 0.11 -22.75
C SER A 64 -0.43 -1.13 -22.97
N SER A 65 0.08 -2.33 -22.68
CA SER A 65 -0.63 -3.61 -22.69
C SER A 65 -1.01 -4.14 -21.29
N ILE A 66 -0.41 -3.64 -20.21
CA ILE A 66 -1.03 -3.79 -18.88
C ILE A 66 -2.18 -2.81 -18.94
N ARG A 67 -3.41 -3.32 -18.98
CA ARG A 67 -4.56 -2.49 -18.67
C ARG A 67 -4.26 -1.88 -17.31
N LEU A 68 -3.88 -0.61 -17.31
CA LEU A 68 -4.18 0.29 -16.21
C LEU A 68 -5.70 0.22 -16.09
N ASN A 69 -6.21 -0.80 -15.42
CA ASN A 69 -7.55 -0.79 -14.88
C ASN A 69 -7.48 0.27 -13.80
N ASN A 70 -7.59 1.51 -14.26
CA ASN A 70 -7.85 2.71 -13.52
C ASN A 70 -7.02 2.80 -12.24
N PHE A 71 -6.04 3.72 -12.21
CA PHE A 71 -5.89 4.48 -10.96
C PHE A 71 -7.25 5.12 -10.72
N LEU A 72 -8.09 4.41 -9.99
CA LEU A 72 -9.38 4.87 -9.57
C LEU A 72 -9.05 6.00 -8.63
N TYR A 73 -9.07 7.22 -9.15
CA TYR A 73 -9.04 8.40 -8.32
C TYR A 73 -10.27 8.32 -7.44
N PHE A 74 -10.09 7.79 -6.23
CA PHE A 74 -11.14 7.66 -5.25
C PHE A 74 -11.58 9.06 -4.87
N ASN A 75 -12.78 9.44 -5.30
CA ASN A 75 -13.35 10.70 -4.89
C ASN A 75 -13.90 10.55 -3.47
N VAL A 76 -13.01 10.67 -2.49
CA VAL A 76 -13.33 10.59 -1.05
C VAL A 76 -14.44 11.58 -0.64
N LYS A 77 -14.60 12.70 -1.35
CA LYS A 77 -15.68 13.66 -1.11
C LYS A 77 -17.06 13.15 -1.57
N LYS A 78 -17.09 12.18 -2.50
CA LYS A 78 -18.32 11.57 -3.05
C LYS A 78 -18.57 10.14 -2.55
N ALA A 79 -17.67 9.61 -1.71
CA ALA A 79 -17.82 8.29 -1.13
C ALA A 79 -19.07 8.23 -0.23
N ASN A 80 -19.73 7.08 -0.20
CA ASN A 80 -20.89 6.84 0.67
C ASN A 80 -20.41 6.38 2.04
N TRP A 81 -19.99 7.33 2.87
CA TRP A 81 -19.42 7.07 4.19
C TRP A 81 -20.40 6.39 5.15
N ASP A 82 -21.70 6.67 5.06
CA ASP A 82 -22.72 6.03 5.90
C ASP A 82 -22.84 4.53 5.60
N ARG A 83 -22.79 4.17 4.31
CA ARG A 83 -22.80 2.77 3.88
C ARG A 83 -21.50 2.07 4.24
N PHE A 84 -20.37 2.77 4.11
CA PHE A 84 -19.07 2.25 4.56
C PHE A 84 -19.07 2.00 6.08
N ASP A 85 -19.57 2.93 6.89
CA ASP A 85 -19.62 2.76 8.34
C ASP A 85 -20.58 1.64 8.77
N SER A 86 -21.70 1.47 8.05
CA SER A 86 -22.60 0.33 8.23
C SER A 86 -21.93 -0.99 7.84
N PHE A 87 -21.16 -1.00 6.74
CA PHE A 87 -20.35 -2.15 6.32
C PHE A 87 -19.15 -2.37 7.23
N ARG A 88 -18.66 -1.40 8.00
CA ARG A 88 -17.56 -1.63 8.95
C ARG A 88 -18.03 -2.41 10.18
N LYS A 89 -19.30 -2.23 10.58
CA LYS A 89 -19.83 -2.72 11.86
C LYS A 89 -20.22 -4.21 11.88
N GLN A 90 -20.47 -4.83 10.72
CA GLN A 90 -20.91 -6.23 10.65
C GLN A 90 -19.83 -7.25 10.23
N PRO A 91 -19.01 -7.02 9.18
CA PRO A 91 -18.11 -8.02 8.61
C PRO A 91 -16.72 -8.07 9.24
N PHE A 92 -16.25 -7.04 9.96
CA PHE A 92 -14.87 -7.03 10.47
C PHE A 92 -14.65 -8.04 11.62
N VAL A 93 -15.67 -8.26 12.44
CA VAL A 93 -15.64 -9.27 13.52
C VAL A 93 -15.71 -10.68 12.93
N ASP A 94 -16.50 -10.89 11.89
CA ASP A 94 -16.56 -12.18 11.19
C ASP A 94 -15.30 -12.45 10.36
N LEU A 95 -14.72 -11.42 9.75
CA LEU A 95 -13.48 -11.51 8.98
C LEU A 95 -12.30 -11.90 9.88
N SER A 96 -12.15 -11.26 11.04
CA SER A 96 -11.08 -11.60 11.99
C SER A 96 -11.24 -13.06 12.46
N ASN A 97 -12.45 -13.47 12.84
CA ASN A 97 -12.73 -14.85 13.25
C ASN A 97 -12.44 -15.87 12.14
N ARG A 98 -12.76 -15.56 10.88
CA ARG A 98 -12.45 -16.42 9.73
C ARG A 98 -10.97 -16.48 9.40
N ILE A 99 -10.23 -15.38 9.60
CA ILE A 99 -8.76 -15.37 9.44
C ILE A 99 -8.10 -16.26 10.50
N TYR A 100 -8.54 -16.17 11.76
CA TYR A 100 -7.98 -16.96 12.85
C TYR A 100 -8.37 -18.45 12.81
N SER A 101 -9.49 -18.80 12.15
CA SER A 101 -10.00 -20.18 12.07
C SER A 101 -9.70 -20.90 10.76
N SER A 102 -9.22 -20.19 9.73
CA SER A 102 -8.95 -20.81 8.43
C SER A 102 -7.60 -21.52 8.43
N ALA A 103 -7.63 -22.85 8.34
CA ALA A 103 -6.44 -23.66 8.03
C ALA A 103 -6.12 -23.69 6.51
N ASP A 104 -7.00 -23.12 5.70
CA ASP A 104 -6.96 -23.15 4.24
C ASP A 104 -6.69 -21.76 3.66
N VAL A 105 -5.59 -21.64 2.92
CA VAL A 105 -5.10 -20.40 2.32
C VAL A 105 -6.01 -19.96 1.16
N ASP A 106 -6.60 -20.89 0.41
CA ASP A 106 -7.44 -20.57 -0.75
C ASP A 106 -8.77 -19.94 -0.29
N THR A 107 -9.32 -20.47 0.79
CA THR A 107 -10.49 -19.89 1.46
C THR A 107 -10.20 -18.46 1.95
N LEU A 108 -9.01 -18.21 2.51
CA LEU A 108 -8.56 -16.89 2.94
C LEU A 108 -8.45 -15.90 1.78
N ILE A 109 -7.84 -16.32 0.65
CA ILE A 109 -7.70 -15.50 -0.55
C ILE A 109 -9.08 -15.08 -1.07
N SER A 110 -10.02 -16.01 -1.20
CA SER A 110 -11.38 -15.70 -1.68
C SER A 110 -12.13 -14.69 -0.80
N VAL A 111 -11.89 -14.72 0.51
CA VAL A 111 -12.50 -13.79 1.46
C VAL A 111 -11.90 -12.39 1.32
N ILE A 112 -10.58 -12.30 1.11
CA ILE A 112 -9.88 -11.03 0.89
C ILE A 112 -10.30 -10.40 -0.45
N GLU A 113 -10.39 -11.18 -1.51
CA GLU A 113 -10.85 -10.72 -2.83
C GLU A 113 -12.28 -10.16 -2.75
N ASN A 114 -13.19 -10.86 -2.05
CA ASN A 114 -14.56 -10.37 -1.84
C ASN A 114 -14.58 -9.05 -1.06
N PHE A 115 -13.73 -8.92 -0.04
CA PHE A 115 -13.62 -7.69 0.74
C PHE A 115 -13.11 -6.52 -0.12
N GLN A 116 -12.11 -6.76 -0.98
CA GLN A 116 -11.61 -5.78 -1.93
C GLN A 116 -12.73 -5.30 -2.87
N ASP A 117 -13.53 -6.22 -3.43
CA ASP A 117 -14.65 -5.88 -4.31
C ASP A 117 -15.71 -5.01 -3.62
N VAL A 118 -16.04 -5.31 -2.36
CA VAL A 118 -17.02 -4.50 -1.62
C VAL A 118 -16.47 -3.12 -1.30
N VAL A 119 -15.23 -3.01 -0.85
CA VAL A 119 -14.58 -1.72 -0.59
C VAL A 119 -14.51 -0.90 -1.88
N LEU A 120 -14.14 -1.53 -3.00
CA LEU A 120 -14.12 -0.92 -4.32
C LEU A 120 -15.50 -0.38 -4.70
N PHE A 121 -16.55 -1.19 -4.53
CA PHE A 121 -17.93 -0.79 -4.82
C PHE A 121 -18.44 0.36 -3.93
N LEU A 122 -18.00 0.42 -2.67
CA LEU A 122 -18.38 1.50 -1.75
C LEU A 122 -17.65 2.83 -2.07
N LEU A 123 -16.42 2.73 -2.56
CA LEU A 123 -15.57 3.89 -2.88
C LEU A 123 -15.75 4.39 -4.32
N LEU A 124 -16.30 3.57 -5.21
CA LEU A 124 -16.67 3.95 -6.58
C LEU A 124 -18.17 4.24 -6.69
N LYS A 125 -18.53 5.51 -6.95
CA LYS A 125 -19.84 5.75 -7.56
C LYS A 125 -19.83 5.16 -8.98
N PRO A 126 -20.86 4.42 -9.42
CA PRO A 126 -21.02 4.10 -10.83
C PRO A 126 -21.36 5.39 -11.58
N GLN A 127 -20.34 6.07 -12.11
CA GLN A 127 -20.53 7.06 -13.16
C GLN A 127 -20.46 6.38 -14.54
N CYS A 128 -21.30 5.36 -14.74
CA CYS A 128 -21.52 4.77 -16.05
C CYS A 128 -23.01 4.60 -16.32
N LEU A 129 -23.78 5.69 -16.21
CA LEU A 129 -25.04 5.83 -16.94
C LEU A 129 -25.23 7.31 -17.29
N LEU A 130 -25.48 7.55 -18.58
CA LEU A 130 -25.81 8.82 -19.24
C LEU A 130 -24.63 9.69 -19.70
N LYS A 131 -24.13 9.37 -20.88
CA LYS A 131 -24.09 10.36 -21.97
C LYS A 131 -24.67 9.71 -23.23
N ARG A 132 -25.87 10.13 -23.61
CA ARG A 132 -26.37 10.12 -25.00
C ARG A 132 -25.93 11.42 -25.64
#